data_AF-A0A9X2SS67-F1
#
_entry.id   AF-A0A9X2SS67-F1
#
_cell.length_a   1.000
_cell.length_b   1.000
_cell.length_c   1.000
_cell.angle_alpha   90.00
_cell.angle_beta   90.00
_cell.angle_gamma   90.00
#
_symmetry.space_group_name_H-M   'P 1'
#
loop_
_entity.id
_entity.type
_entity.pdbx_description
1 polymer ?
#
loop_
_entity_poly.entity_id
_entity_poly.type
_entity_poly.pdbx_seq_one_letter_code
_entity_poly.pdbx_strand_id
1 'polypeptide(L)'
;MDKLDFIRLLENTTIPEECADAAKYLQPIANALMEIMPPLLFRFRAINEYSLSALDKDLIFCSRAKDFNDPYDSLLTAQSLETILNTDPKSQFSLMSVFRQLLIEGYEIPAHISEVFPSDLLKNLVASLREKSKGSPDINDMDKFTRIVNELKNRVNFFEVELRNSNSFACFSEAISSITMWGHYADIIRVLLFLMI
;
A
#
# COMPACT_ATOMS: atom_id res chain seq x y z
N MET A 1 -24.92 7.97 11.13
CA MET A 1 -24.39 6.60 11.01
C MET A 1 -23.36 6.35 12.11
N ASP A 2 -23.35 5.18 12.75
CA ASP A 2 -22.31 4.85 13.74
C ASP A 2 -21.05 4.24 13.10
N LYS A 3 -19.96 4.11 13.88
CA LYS A 3 -18.67 3.61 13.37
C LYS A 3 -18.76 2.16 12.85
N LEU A 4 -19.55 1.31 13.50
CA LEU A 4 -19.65 -0.10 13.15
C LEU A 4 -20.46 -0.28 11.86
N ASP A 5 -21.51 0.52 11.70
CA ASP A 5 -22.30 0.59 10.47
C ASP A 5 -21.45 1.06 9.29
N PHE A 6 -20.57 2.05 9.50
CA PHE A 6 -19.67 2.53 8.46
C PHE A 6 -18.62 1.48 8.05
N ILE A 7 -18.05 0.75 9.01
CA ILE A 7 -17.13 -0.37 8.72
C ILE A 7 -17.83 -1.43 7.88
N ARG A 8 -19.05 -1.82 8.26
CA ARG A 8 -19.84 -2.79 7.50
C ARG A 8 -20.16 -2.29 6.09
N LEU A 9 -20.43 -1.00 5.93
CA LEU A 9 -20.64 -0.40 4.62
C LEU A 9 -19.40 -0.53 3.74
N LEU A 10 -18.21 -0.23 4.28
CA LEU A 10 -16.94 -0.37 3.55
C LEU A 10 -16.67 -1.83 3.17
N GLU A 11 -16.77 -2.76 4.13
CA GLU A 11 -16.46 -4.18 3.92
C GLU A 11 -17.40 -4.85 2.90
N ASN A 12 -18.68 -4.45 2.87
CA ASN A 12 -19.66 -5.01 1.94
C ASN A 12 -19.71 -4.30 0.59
N THR A 13 -18.98 -3.20 0.41
CA THR A 13 -18.92 -2.50 -0.88
C THR A 13 -17.89 -3.17 -1.78
N THR A 14 -18.35 -4.05 -2.67
CA THR A 14 -17.52 -4.65 -3.73
C THR A 14 -17.81 -4.01 -5.07
N ILE A 15 -16.76 -3.50 -5.72
CA ILE A 15 -16.83 -2.98 -7.10
C ILE A 15 -16.55 -4.15 -8.06
N PRO A 16 -17.49 -4.52 -8.93
CA PRO A 16 -17.28 -5.59 -9.90
C PRO A 16 -16.17 -5.25 -10.90
N GLU A 17 -15.43 -6.26 -11.37
CA GLU A 17 -14.30 -6.09 -12.28
C GLU A 17 -14.70 -5.45 -13.62
N GLU A 18 -15.92 -5.73 -14.11
CA GLU A 18 -16.48 -5.15 -15.35
C GLU A 18 -17.31 -3.88 -15.12
N CYS A 19 -17.03 -3.16 -14.03
CA CYS A 19 -17.79 -1.98 -13.67
C CYS A 19 -17.41 -0.76 -14.54
N ALA A 20 -18.31 -0.38 -15.45
CA ALA A 20 -18.18 0.85 -16.25
C ALA A 20 -18.40 2.14 -15.44
N ASP A 21 -19.16 2.06 -14.34
CA ASP A 21 -19.48 3.21 -13.48
C ASP A 21 -19.38 2.82 -12.00
N ALA A 22 -18.21 3.09 -11.43
CA ALA A 22 -17.91 2.85 -10.02
C ALA A 22 -18.64 3.82 -9.07
N ALA A 23 -19.12 4.97 -9.57
CA ALA A 23 -19.73 6.00 -8.74
C ALA A 23 -20.95 5.48 -7.98
N LYS A 24 -21.76 4.62 -8.62
CA LYS A 24 -22.93 4.01 -7.97
C LYS A 24 -22.61 3.17 -6.74
N TYR A 25 -21.42 2.54 -6.70
CA TYR A 25 -20.97 1.75 -5.55
C TYR A 25 -20.32 2.62 -4.48
N LEU A 26 -19.71 3.74 -4.88
CA LEU A 26 -19.07 4.68 -3.96
C LEU A 26 -20.05 5.70 -3.35
N GLN A 27 -21.18 5.96 -4.00
CA GLN A 27 -22.17 6.95 -3.56
C GLN A 27 -22.71 6.69 -2.14
N PRO A 28 -23.03 5.44 -1.73
CA PRO A 28 -23.44 5.16 -0.36
C PRO A 28 -22.37 5.53 0.66
N ILE A 29 -21.09 5.26 0.36
CA ILE A 29 -19.96 5.64 1.20
C ILE A 29 -19.84 7.17 1.27
N ALA A 30 -19.95 7.86 0.13
CA ALA A 30 -19.92 9.32 0.09
C ALA A 30 -21.05 9.94 0.93
N ASN A 31 -22.27 9.41 0.83
CA ASN A 31 -23.41 9.89 1.62
C ASN A 31 -23.18 9.66 3.12
N ALA A 32 -22.67 8.48 3.49
CA ALA A 32 -22.34 8.16 4.87
C ALA A 32 -21.25 9.10 5.43
N LEU A 33 -20.21 9.38 4.64
CA LEU A 33 -19.16 10.33 4.98
C LEU A 33 -19.74 11.73 5.23
N MET A 34 -20.66 12.20 4.38
CA MET A 34 -21.34 13.49 4.57
C MET A 34 -22.17 13.53 5.86
N GLU A 35 -22.81 12.42 6.24
CA GLU A 35 -23.63 12.35 7.46
C GLU A 35 -22.79 12.37 8.73
N ILE A 36 -21.61 11.75 8.72
CA ILE A 36 -20.71 11.69 9.88
C ILE A 36 -19.68 12.82 9.90
N MET A 37 -19.65 13.67 8.87
CA MET A 37 -18.65 14.72 8.74
C MET A 37 -18.77 15.72 9.89
N PRO A 38 -17.67 16.06 10.58
CA PRO A 38 -17.68 17.12 11.57
C PRO A 38 -18.12 18.45 10.94
N PRO A 39 -18.86 19.29 11.67
CA PRO A 39 -19.38 20.55 11.13
C PRO A 39 -18.28 21.56 10.79
N LEU A 40 -17.09 21.41 11.38
CA LEU A 40 -15.95 22.27 11.16
C LEU A 40 -14.70 21.43 10.97
N LEU A 41 -14.04 21.65 9.84
CA LEU A 41 -12.74 21.07 9.53
C LEU A 41 -11.75 22.20 9.25
N PHE A 42 -10.65 22.16 9.97
CA PHE A 42 -9.56 23.13 9.87
C PHE A 42 -8.44 22.56 9.03
N ARG A 43 -7.91 23.40 8.14
CA ARG A 43 -6.71 23.10 7.37
C ARG A 43 -5.62 24.10 7.70
N PHE A 44 -4.48 23.61 8.15
CA PHE A 44 -3.31 24.43 8.42
C PHE A 44 -2.43 24.48 7.18
N ARG A 45 -2.03 25.70 6.78
CA ARG A 45 -1.15 25.93 5.63
C ARG A 45 -0.17 27.07 5.93
N ALA A 46 1.05 26.91 5.44
CA ALA A 46 2.01 28.01 5.38
C ALA A 46 1.48 29.14 4.49
N ILE A 47 1.80 30.39 4.85
CA ILE A 47 1.40 31.54 4.03
C ILE A 47 2.28 31.62 2.78
N ASN A 48 1.69 31.34 1.61
CA ASN A 48 2.32 31.49 0.29
C ASN A 48 1.26 31.77 -0.80
N GLU A 49 1.70 32.13 -2.01
CA GLU A 49 0.81 32.48 -3.13
C GLU A 49 -0.16 31.35 -3.49
N TYR A 50 0.28 30.09 -3.40
CA TYR A 50 -0.59 28.94 -3.67
C TYR A 50 -1.71 28.81 -2.64
N SER A 51 -1.40 29.00 -1.36
CA SER A 51 -2.38 28.91 -0.28
C SER A 51 -3.37 30.08 -0.32
N LEU A 52 -2.89 31.28 -0.66
CA LEU A 52 -3.75 32.45 -0.85
C LEU A 52 -4.65 32.31 -2.08
N SER A 53 -4.12 31.82 -3.20
CA SER A 53 -4.90 31.54 -4.41
C SER A 53 -5.95 30.45 -4.19
N ALA A 54 -5.59 29.39 -3.43
CA ALA A 54 -6.53 28.34 -3.04
C ALA A 54 -7.67 28.91 -2.17
N LEU A 55 -7.36 29.83 -1.25
CA LEU A 55 -8.37 30.54 -0.46
C LEU A 55 -9.31 31.37 -1.32
N ASP A 56 -8.73 32.24 -2.15
CA ASP A 56 -9.45 33.21 -2.95
C ASP A 56 -10.41 32.54 -3.94
N LYS A 57 -10.02 31.36 -4.43
CA LYS A 57 -10.79 30.60 -5.43
C LYS A 57 -11.66 29.50 -4.85
N ASP A 58 -11.71 29.36 -3.52
CA ASP A 58 -12.42 28.28 -2.83
C ASP A 58 -11.99 26.87 -3.32
N LEU A 59 -10.68 26.64 -3.35
CA LEU A 59 -10.06 25.40 -3.85
C LEU A 59 -9.26 24.68 -2.75
N ILE A 60 -9.24 23.35 -2.85
CA ILE A 60 -8.41 22.49 -2.01
C ILE A 60 -7.21 22.03 -2.84
N PHE A 61 -6.05 22.68 -2.67
CA PHE A 61 -4.81 22.20 -3.29
C PHE A 61 -4.20 21.06 -2.47
N CYS A 62 -3.95 19.91 -3.09
CA CYS A 62 -3.36 18.75 -2.42
C CYS A 62 -1.82 18.82 -2.41
N SER A 63 -1.22 18.10 -1.47
CA SER A 63 0.23 17.87 -1.37
C SER A 63 0.52 16.40 -1.69
N ARG A 64 1.67 16.07 -2.29
CA ARG A 64 2.03 14.65 -2.46
C ARG A 64 2.56 14.10 -1.15
N ALA A 65 2.47 12.79 -0.96
CA ALA A 65 2.99 12.11 0.23
C ALA A 65 4.47 12.43 0.49
N LYS A 66 5.29 12.52 -0.57
CA LYS A 66 6.70 12.91 -0.46
C LYS A 66 6.96 14.35 0.00
N ASP A 67 5.95 15.22 -0.08
CA ASP A 67 6.06 16.63 0.29
C ASP A 67 5.65 16.84 1.77
N PHE A 68 5.33 15.77 2.52
CA PHE A 68 5.06 15.83 3.95
C PHE A 68 6.36 15.98 4.75
N ASN A 69 6.31 16.79 5.81
CA ASN A 69 7.47 17.02 6.68
C ASN A 69 7.82 15.79 7.53
N ASP A 70 6.86 14.89 7.76
CA ASP A 70 7.11 13.61 8.43
C ASP A 70 7.47 12.52 7.39
N PRO A 71 8.71 11.99 7.39
CA PRO A 71 9.12 10.95 6.47
C PRO A 71 8.40 9.61 6.70
N TYR A 72 7.78 9.41 7.87
CA TYR A 72 7.05 8.21 8.24
C TYR A 72 5.57 8.26 7.81
N ASP A 73 4.97 9.45 7.67
CA ASP A 73 3.56 9.60 7.24
C ASP A 73 3.30 9.04 5.83
N SER A 74 4.35 8.88 5.03
CA SER A 74 4.29 8.30 3.69
C SER A 74 5.10 7.01 3.53
N LEU A 75 5.61 6.44 4.62
CA LEU A 75 6.45 5.26 4.60
C LEU A 75 5.59 3.98 4.50
N LEU A 76 5.71 3.28 3.39
CA LEU A 76 5.16 1.93 3.24
C LEU A 76 6.14 0.93 3.85
N THR A 77 5.85 0.44 5.06
CA THR A 77 6.64 -0.65 5.68
C THR A 77 5.83 -1.92 5.79
N ALA A 78 6.49 -3.05 5.59
CA ALA A 78 5.98 -4.36 5.94
C ALA A 78 7.16 -5.23 6.40
N GLN A 79 7.15 -5.66 7.66
CA GLN A 79 8.27 -6.39 8.27
C GLN A 79 8.68 -7.64 7.45
N SER A 80 7.70 -8.36 6.90
CA SER A 80 7.94 -9.52 6.03
C SER A 80 8.63 -9.12 4.74
N LEU A 81 8.22 -8.02 4.12
CA LEU A 81 8.81 -7.48 2.90
C LEU A 81 10.25 -7.02 3.16
N GLU A 82 10.49 -6.26 4.22
CA GLU A 82 11.84 -5.80 4.61
C GLU A 82 12.78 -6.99 4.86
N THR A 83 12.30 -8.03 5.53
CA THR A 83 13.09 -9.25 5.77
C THR A 83 13.48 -9.91 4.44
N ILE A 84 12.56 -10.02 3.48
CA ILE A 84 12.82 -10.56 2.14
C ILE A 84 13.78 -9.67 1.35
N LEU A 85 13.60 -8.35 1.41
CA LEU A 85 14.45 -7.37 0.73
C LEU A 85 15.88 -7.38 1.27
N ASN A 86 16.06 -7.57 2.58
CA ASN A 86 17.37 -7.54 3.25
C ASN A 86 18.09 -8.89 3.26
N THR A 87 17.38 -10.00 3.06
CA THR A 87 18.02 -11.32 2.95
C THR A 87 18.82 -11.41 1.64
N ASP A 88 20.02 -11.98 1.68
CA ASP A 88 20.83 -12.14 0.47
C ASP A 88 20.18 -13.13 -0.53
N PRO A 89 20.28 -12.91 -1.85
CA PRO A 89 19.65 -13.81 -2.83
C PRO A 89 20.18 -15.26 -2.76
N LYS A 90 21.42 -15.45 -2.28
CA LYS A 90 22.03 -16.79 -2.17
C LYS A 90 21.41 -17.62 -1.04
N SER A 91 21.13 -17.02 0.13
CA SER A 91 20.44 -17.75 1.20
C SER A 91 18.98 -17.99 0.83
N GLN A 92 18.33 -17.03 0.16
CA GLN A 92 16.97 -17.22 -0.37
C GLN A 92 16.93 -18.41 -1.33
N PHE A 93 17.87 -18.50 -2.27
CA PHE A 93 17.95 -19.65 -3.17
C PHE A 93 18.22 -20.95 -2.42
N SER A 94 19.13 -20.95 -1.44
CA SER A 94 19.47 -22.16 -0.67
C SER A 94 18.26 -22.69 0.10
N LEU A 95 17.46 -21.80 0.69
CA LEU A 95 16.21 -22.20 1.34
C LEU A 95 15.19 -22.73 0.32
N MET A 96 15.05 -22.05 -0.82
CA MET A 96 14.15 -22.46 -1.90
C MET A 96 14.55 -23.79 -2.54
N SER A 97 15.85 -24.09 -2.65
CA SER A 97 16.33 -25.35 -3.18
C SER A 97 16.03 -26.51 -2.24
N VAL A 98 16.20 -26.32 -0.93
CA VAL A 98 15.78 -27.30 0.10
C VAL A 98 14.28 -27.51 0.05
N PHE A 99 13.48 -26.44 0.04
CA PHE A 99 12.02 -26.55 -0.04
C PHE A 99 11.56 -27.26 -1.31
N ARG A 100 12.14 -26.90 -2.46
CA ARG A 100 11.90 -27.58 -3.75
C ARG A 100 12.21 -29.07 -3.65
N GLN A 101 13.33 -29.44 -3.03
CA GLN A 101 13.73 -30.83 -2.88
C GLN A 101 12.74 -31.62 -2.02
N LEU A 102 12.28 -31.07 -0.91
CA LEU A 102 11.24 -31.69 -0.06
C LEU A 102 9.95 -31.93 -0.85
N LEU A 103 9.50 -30.97 -1.68
CA LEU A 103 8.31 -31.17 -2.50
C LEU A 103 8.47 -32.27 -3.56
N ILE A 104 9.67 -32.39 -4.14
CA ILE A 104 10.01 -33.46 -5.09
C ILE A 104 9.96 -34.82 -4.38
N GLU A 105 10.52 -34.91 -3.17
CA GLU A 105 10.56 -36.11 -2.32
C GLU A 105 9.19 -36.55 -1.79
N GLY A 106 8.16 -35.70 -1.92
CA GLY A 106 6.79 -36.06 -1.58
C GLY A 106 6.31 -35.56 -0.22
N TYR A 107 7.03 -34.64 0.40
CA TYR A 107 6.55 -33.98 1.62
C TYR A 107 5.29 -33.16 1.33
N GLU A 108 4.36 -33.20 2.29
CA GLU A 108 3.12 -32.44 2.20
C GLU A 108 3.37 -30.94 2.34
N ILE A 109 2.62 -30.15 1.58
CA ILE A 109 2.63 -28.70 1.71
C ILE A 109 1.93 -28.35 3.03
N PRO A 110 2.54 -27.53 3.91
CA PRO A 110 1.91 -27.10 5.16
C PRO A 110 0.52 -26.52 4.95
N ALA A 111 -0.43 -26.84 5.85
CA ALA A 111 -1.83 -26.43 5.74
C ALA A 111 -2.03 -24.94 5.48
N HIS A 112 -1.27 -24.09 6.20
CA HIS A 112 -1.32 -22.63 6.04
C HIS A 112 -0.96 -22.15 4.62
N ILE A 113 -0.14 -22.89 3.86
CA ILE A 113 0.17 -22.55 2.46
C ILE A 113 -0.96 -23.03 1.54
N SER A 114 -1.52 -24.21 1.82
CA SER A 114 -2.63 -24.77 1.03
C SER A 114 -3.93 -23.99 1.15
N GLU A 115 -4.11 -23.24 2.23
CA GLU A 115 -5.27 -22.36 2.42
C GLU A 115 -5.16 -21.04 1.65
N VAL A 116 -3.92 -20.59 1.37
CA VAL A 116 -3.66 -19.30 0.71
C VAL A 116 -3.65 -19.43 -0.82
N PHE A 117 -3.25 -20.59 -1.35
CA PHE A 117 -3.14 -20.81 -2.79
C PHE A 117 -4.16 -21.82 -3.31
N PRO A 118 -4.71 -21.63 -4.52
CA PRO A 118 -5.62 -22.60 -5.13
C PRO A 118 -5.00 -24.00 -5.21
N SER A 119 -5.77 -25.02 -4.80
CA SER A 119 -5.26 -26.40 -4.71
C SER A 119 -4.72 -26.93 -6.04
N ASP A 120 -5.32 -26.54 -7.16
CA ASP A 120 -4.93 -27.00 -8.49
C ASP A 120 -3.60 -26.38 -8.93
N LEU A 121 -3.35 -25.12 -8.53
CA LEU A 121 -2.08 -24.45 -8.79
C LEU A 121 -0.93 -25.16 -8.05
N LEU A 122 -1.14 -25.50 -6.77
CA LEU A 122 -0.15 -26.24 -5.97
C LEU A 122 0.12 -27.64 -6.53
N LYS A 123 -0.93 -28.39 -6.89
CA LYS A 123 -0.79 -29.72 -7.50
C LYS A 123 0.00 -29.66 -8.81
N ASN A 124 -0.35 -28.73 -9.70
CA ASN A 124 0.31 -28.55 -10.98
C ASN A 124 1.78 -28.14 -10.82
N LEU A 125 2.08 -27.27 -9.84
CA LEU A 125 3.43 -26.86 -9.52
C LEU A 125 4.29 -28.05 -9.06
N VAL A 126 3.80 -28.84 -8.09
CA VAL A 126 4.53 -30.04 -7.61
C VAL A 126 4.74 -31.05 -8.73
N ALA A 127 3.73 -31.30 -9.57
CA ALA A 127 3.86 -32.18 -10.73
C ALA A 127 4.94 -31.69 -11.71
N SER A 128 4.96 -30.39 -12.02
CA SER A 128 5.97 -29.80 -12.90
C SER A 128 7.39 -29.89 -12.33
N LEU A 129 7.54 -29.71 -11.01
CA LEU A 129 8.83 -29.83 -10.34
C LEU A 129 9.39 -31.26 -10.42
N ARG A 130 8.54 -32.28 -10.22
CA ARG A 130 8.92 -33.70 -10.30
C ARG A 130 9.24 -34.16 -11.72
N GLU A 131 8.56 -33.62 -12.72
CA GLU A 131 8.88 -33.86 -14.12
C GLU A 131 10.25 -33.26 -14.48
N LYS A 132 10.50 -32.00 -14.08
CA LYS A 132 11.77 -31.31 -14.34
C LYS A 132 12.96 -31.87 -13.55
N SER A 133 12.73 -32.49 -12.38
CA SER A 133 13.81 -33.07 -11.58
C SER A 133 14.44 -34.32 -12.20
N LYS A 134 13.84 -34.89 -13.25
CA LYS A 134 14.42 -36.01 -14.03
C LYS A 134 15.52 -35.56 -15.01
N GLY A 135 15.71 -34.24 -15.21
CA GLY A 135 16.79 -33.66 -16.01
C GLY A 135 17.99 -33.21 -15.17
N SER A 136 19.13 -32.91 -15.82
CA SER A 136 20.35 -32.46 -15.15
C SER A 136 20.17 -31.10 -14.43
N PRO A 137 20.82 -30.87 -13.28
CA PRO A 137 20.78 -29.58 -12.59
C PRO A 137 21.52 -28.52 -13.42
N ASP A 138 20.80 -27.48 -13.82
CA ASP A 138 21.36 -26.40 -14.64
C ASP A 138 22.08 -25.40 -13.72
N ILE A 139 23.40 -25.27 -13.87
CA ILE A 139 24.25 -24.34 -13.11
C ILE A 139 23.78 -22.87 -13.32
N ASN A 140 22.95 -22.62 -14.35
CA ASN A 140 22.32 -21.35 -14.70
C ASN A 140 21.18 -20.91 -13.74
N ASP A 141 20.63 -21.81 -12.91
CA ASP A 141 19.45 -21.49 -12.09
C ASP A 141 19.74 -20.49 -10.96
N MET A 142 20.97 -20.49 -10.42
CA MET A 142 21.37 -19.61 -9.33
C MET A 142 21.52 -18.15 -9.76
N ASP A 143 22.22 -17.92 -10.87
CA ASP A 143 22.42 -16.58 -11.42
C ASP A 143 21.09 -16.02 -11.95
N LYS A 144 20.27 -16.86 -12.57
CA LYS A 144 18.92 -16.51 -13.01
C LYS A 144 18.02 -16.13 -11.82
N PHE A 145 18.03 -16.92 -10.74
CA PHE A 145 17.29 -16.61 -9.53
C PHE A 145 17.76 -15.29 -8.91
N THR A 146 19.07 -15.11 -8.77
CA THR A 146 19.66 -13.88 -8.23
C THR A 146 19.24 -12.66 -9.04
N ARG A 147 19.25 -12.77 -10.38
CA ARG A 147 18.79 -11.69 -11.26
C ARG A 147 17.31 -11.37 -11.03
N ILE A 148 16.44 -12.38 -10.99
CA ILE A 148 15.00 -12.20 -10.77
C ILE A 148 14.74 -11.53 -9.41
N VAL A 149 15.39 -12.02 -8.34
CA VAL A 149 15.24 -11.44 -7.00
C VAL A 149 15.69 -9.98 -7.00
N ASN A 150 16.84 -9.66 -7.58
CA ASN A 150 17.32 -8.28 -7.65
C ASN A 150 16.39 -7.37 -8.47
N GLU A 151 15.85 -7.85 -9.59
CA GLU A 151 14.85 -7.12 -10.37
C GLU A 151 13.56 -6.87 -9.56
N LEU A 152 13.10 -7.86 -8.81
CA LEU A 152 11.94 -7.70 -7.92
C LEU A 152 12.21 -6.67 -6.82
N LYS A 153 13.38 -6.74 -6.16
CA LYS A 153 13.80 -5.76 -5.14
C LYS A 153 13.79 -4.34 -5.72
N ASN A 154 14.35 -4.15 -6.92
CA ASN A 154 14.36 -2.86 -7.60
C ASN A 154 12.95 -2.35 -7.93
N ARG A 155 12.05 -3.25 -8.38
CA ARG A 155 10.66 -2.89 -8.67
C ARG A 155 9.89 -2.50 -7.40
N VAL A 156 10.10 -3.21 -6.29
CA VAL A 156 9.49 -2.87 -5.00
C VAL A 156 9.94 -1.49 -4.52
N ASN A 157 11.24 -1.21 -4.58
CA ASN A 157 11.76 0.11 -4.21
C ASN A 157 11.22 1.22 -5.12
N PHE A 158 11.13 0.97 -6.43
CA PHE A 158 10.52 1.91 -7.37
C PHE A 158 9.05 2.15 -7.06
N PHE A 159 8.30 1.08 -6.78
CA PHE A 159 6.88 1.17 -6.43
C PHE A 159 6.65 1.99 -5.16
N GLU A 160 7.49 1.84 -4.14
CA GLU A 160 7.44 2.66 -2.92
C GLU A 160 7.57 4.15 -3.25
N VAL A 161 8.56 4.52 -4.07
CA VAL A 161 8.79 5.91 -4.48
C VAL A 161 7.61 6.45 -5.30
N GLU A 162 7.10 5.66 -6.24
CA GLU A 162 5.96 6.06 -7.07
C GLU A 162 4.68 6.24 -6.26
N LEU A 163 4.40 5.39 -5.27
CA LEU A 163 3.25 5.57 -4.38
C LEU A 163 3.30 6.91 -3.64
N ARG A 164 4.49 7.34 -3.20
CA ARG A 164 4.66 8.64 -2.55
C ARG A 164 4.52 9.83 -3.50
N ASN A 165 4.76 9.63 -4.80
CA ASN A 165 4.68 10.66 -5.83
C ASN A 165 3.30 10.81 -6.47
N SER A 166 2.59 9.70 -6.63
CA SER A 166 1.32 9.60 -7.37
C SER A 166 0.12 10.10 -6.57
N ASN A 167 0.11 9.84 -5.27
CA ASN A 167 -1.04 10.18 -4.43
C ASN A 167 -0.95 11.61 -3.91
N SER A 168 -2.04 12.35 -4.08
CA SER A 168 -2.21 13.72 -3.62
C SER A 168 -3.20 13.75 -2.46
N PHE A 169 -2.80 14.35 -1.35
CA PHE A 169 -3.51 14.33 -0.08
C PHE A 169 -3.84 15.74 0.41
N ALA A 170 -4.96 15.88 1.12
CA ALA A 170 -5.33 17.05 1.87
C ALA A 170 -5.75 16.66 3.29
N CYS A 171 -4.95 17.06 4.28
CA CYS A 171 -5.22 16.74 5.69
C CYS A 171 -6.05 17.86 6.34
N PHE A 172 -7.02 17.46 7.17
CA PHE A 172 -7.89 18.34 7.94
C PHE A 172 -7.91 17.91 9.40
N SER A 173 -8.29 18.82 10.30
CA SER A 173 -8.42 18.54 11.72
C SER A 173 -9.68 19.18 12.28
N GLU A 174 -10.36 18.49 13.19
CA GLU A 174 -11.47 19.05 13.96
C GLU A 174 -10.98 20.04 15.04
N ALA A 175 -9.72 19.92 15.47
CA ALA A 175 -9.16 20.70 16.56
C ALA A 175 -8.17 21.74 16.06
N ILE A 176 -8.53 23.02 16.22
CA ILE A 176 -7.64 24.14 15.91
C ILE A 176 -6.34 24.10 16.73
N SER A 177 -6.33 23.47 17.91
CA SER A 177 -5.19 23.43 18.84
C SER A 177 -4.27 22.22 18.66
N SER A 178 -4.41 21.44 17.58
CA SER A 178 -3.63 20.22 17.39
C SER A 178 -2.16 20.51 17.09
N ILE A 179 -1.32 20.58 18.13
CA ILE A 179 0.12 20.93 18.05
C ILE A 179 0.85 20.06 17.02
N THR A 180 0.49 18.77 16.90
CA THR A 180 1.05 17.87 15.89
C THR A 180 0.75 18.36 14.47
N MET A 181 -0.49 18.80 14.20
CA MET A 181 -0.83 19.38 12.90
C MET A 181 -0.09 20.70 12.64
N TRP A 182 0.09 21.53 13.68
CA TRP A 182 0.86 22.76 13.59
C TRP A 182 2.35 22.52 13.30
N GLY A 183 2.96 21.51 13.91
CA GLY A 183 4.40 21.24 13.77
C GLY A 183 4.75 20.49 12.48
N HIS A 184 3.89 19.56 12.06
CA HIS A 184 4.18 18.71 10.90
C HIS A 184 3.59 19.26 9.59
N TYR A 185 2.50 20.03 9.63
CA TYR A 185 1.77 20.42 8.41
C TYR A 185 1.67 21.93 8.16
N ALA A 186 2.15 22.74 9.09
CA ALA A 186 2.33 24.16 8.88
C ALA A 186 3.77 24.55 9.21
N ASP A 187 4.44 25.28 8.32
CA ASP A 187 5.75 25.85 8.63
C ASP A 187 5.56 26.78 9.84
N ILE A 188 6.05 26.32 11.00
CA ILE A 188 5.87 26.76 12.41
C ILE A 188 5.74 28.28 12.68
N ILE A 189 6.02 29.14 11.70
CA ILE A 189 6.24 30.57 11.88
C ILE A 189 5.05 31.45 11.44
N ARG A 190 4.19 31.09 10.47
CA ARG A 190 2.95 31.85 10.14
C ARG A 190 1.93 30.98 9.41
N VAL A 191 0.69 30.92 9.91
CA VAL A 191 -0.34 29.99 9.40
C VAL A 191 -1.64 30.73 9.11
N LEU A 192 -2.27 30.40 7.97
CA LEU A 192 -3.65 30.75 7.65
C LEU A 192 -4.58 29.65 8.17
N LEU A 193 -5.60 30.05 8.93
CA LEU A 193 -6.66 29.16 9.36
C LEU A 193 -7.77 29.18 8.32
N PHE A 194 -8.07 28.02 7.75
CA PHE A 194 -9.20 27.85 6.85
C PHE A 194 -10.34 27.16 7.60
N LEU A 195 -11.50 27.82 7.63
CA LEU A 195 -12.76 27.22 8.03
C LEU A 195 -13.42 26.69 6.77
N MET A 196 -13.58 25.38 6.65
CA MET A 196 -14.47 24.80 5.63
C MET A 196 -15.83 24.54 6.27
N ILE A 197 -16.89 25.04 5.62
CA ILE A 197 -18.31 24.83 5.94
C ILE A 197 -18.91 23.96 4.83
#